data_AF-A0A931MQY5-F1
#
_entry.id   AF-A0A931MQY5-F1
#
_cell.length_a   1.000
_cell.length_b   1.000
_cell.length_c   1.000
_cell.angle_alpha   90.00
_cell.angle_beta   90.00
_cell.angle_gamma   90.00
#
_symmetry.space_group_name_H-M   'P 1'
#
loop_
_entity.id
_entity.type
_entity.pdbx_description
1 polymer ?
#
loop_
_entity_poly.entity_id
_entity_poly.type
_entity_poly.pdbx_seq_one_letter_code
_entity_poly.pdbx_strand_id
1 'polypeptide(L)' 'MTTTADLRPATAAHPPTLDFVPVPDEIAVGGTWRRATGPAFSVVDPADGRVLQVVHQATAADVDDAVAAGRAAAADPA' A
#
# COMPACT_ATOMS: atom_id res chain seq x y z
N MET A 1 25.32 22.73 9.94
CA MET A 1 25.72 21.33 9.67
C MET A 1 24.78 20.81 8.60
N THR A 2 25.09 21.08 7.34
CA THR A 2 24.23 20.74 6.20
C THR A 2 24.84 19.54 5.51
N THR A 3 24.27 18.35 5.74
CA THR A 3 24.68 17.15 4.99
C THR A 3 23.87 17.14 3.70
N THR A 4 24.53 17.43 2.58
CA THR A 4 23.98 17.19 1.25
C THR A 4 24.12 15.68 1.01
N ALA A 5 23.01 14.96 1.05
CA ALA A 5 23.00 13.55 0.66
C ALA A 5 23.36 13.47 -0.83
N ASP A 6 24.50 12.86 -1.12
CA ASP A 6 24.98 12.57 -2.46
C ASP A 6 24.02 11.55 -3.11
N LEU A 7 23.08 12.04 -3.93
CA LEU A 7 22.17 11.19 -4.68
C LEU A 7 22.96 10.52 -5.81
N ARG A 8 23.26 9.23 -5.65
CA ARG A 8 23.86 8.40 -6.71
C ARG A 8 23.09 8.60 -8.02
N PRO A 9 23.77 8.72 -9.17
CA PRO A 9 23.08 8.77 -10.45
C PRO A 9 22.22 7.51 -10.61
N ALA A 10 20.96 7.70 -10.98
CA ALA A 10 20.05 6.61 -11.30
C ALA A 10 20.73 5.71 -12.34
N THR A 11 21.01 4.46 -11.95
CA THR A 11 21.55 3.46 -12.86
C THR A 11 20.54 3.29 -14.00
N ALA A 12 21.01 3.16 -15.25
CA ALA A 12 20.16 3.06 -16.43
C ALA A 12 18.93 2.16 -16.17
N ALA A 13 17.75 2.68 -16.52
CA ALA A 13 16.46 2.05 -16.23
C ALA A 13 16.49 0.56 -16.57
N HIS A 14 16.23 -0.29 -15.57
CA HIS A 14 15.93 -1.69 -15.83
C HIS A 14 14.63 -1.72 -16.64
N PRO A 15 14.60 -2.28 -17.85
CA PRO A 15 13.35 -2.36 -18.59
C PRO A 15 12.37 -3.19 -17.75
N PRO A 16 11.15 -2.70 -17.47
CA PRO A 16 10.15 -3.52 -16.81
C PRO A 16 9.91 -4.73 -17.70
N THR A 17 10.28 -5.92 -17.21
CA THR A 17 10.08 -7.17 -17.95
C THR A 17 8.63 -7.66 -17.81
N LEU A 18 7.85 -7.06 -16.91
CA LEU A 18 6.43 -7.32 -16.67
C LEU A 18 5.68 -5.99 -16.57
N ASP A 19 4.55 -5.90 -17.28
CA ASP A 19 3.62 -4.77 -17.15
C ASP A 19 2.91 -4.83 -15.79
N PHE A 20 2.82 -3.70 -15.10
CA PHE A 20 2.02 -3.60 -13.88
C PHE A 20 0.52 -3.66 -14.23
N VAL A 21 -0.21 -4.58 -13.59
CA VAL A 21 -1.67 -4.71 -13.69
C VAL A 21 -2.30 -4.22 -12.39
N PRO A 22 -3.06 -3.10 -12.39
CA PRO A 22 -3.73 -2.59 -11.19
C PRO A 22 -4.75 -3.59 -10.63
N VAL A 23 -4.84 -3.67 -9.31
CA VAL A 23 -5.85 -4.45 -8.58
C VAL A 23 -6.89 -3.52 -7.96
N PRO A 24 -8.07 -4.02 -7.52
CA PRO A 24 -9.01 -3.22 -6.75
C PRO A 24 -8.33 -2.54 -5.54
N ASP A 25 -8.69 -1.28 -5.31
CA ASP A 25 -8.24 -0.49 -4.17
C ASP A 25 -9.04 -0.89 -2.91
N GLU A 26 -8.60 -1.99 -2.29
CA GLU A 26 -9.27 -2.61 -1.16
C GLU A 26 -8.26 -3.13 -0.13
N ILE A 27 -8.68 -3.07 1.13
CA ILE A 27 -8.01 -3.69 2.27
C ILE A 27 -8.84 -4.90 2.74
N ALA A 28 -8.15 -5.94 3.21
CA ALA A 28 -8.79 -7.11 3.80
C ALA A 28 -9.04 -6.85 5.30
N VAL A 29 -10.31 -6.81 5.71
CA VAL A 29 -10.74 -6.60 7.09
C VAL A 29 -11.77 -7.65 7.44
N GLY A 30 -11.48 -8.51 8.42
CA GLY A 30 -12.43 -9.53 8.90
C GLY A 30 -12.94 -10.49 7.82
N GLY A 31 -12.08 -10.88 6.88
CA GLY A 31 -12.45 -11.77 5.76
C GLY A 31 -13.21 -11.08 4.63
N THR A 32 -13.41 -9.76 4.70
CA THR A 32 -14.06 -8.97 3.65
C THR A 32 -13.07 -8.00 3.02
N TRP A 33 -13.07 -7.92 1.69
CA TRP A 33 -12.37 -6.86 0.95
C TRP A 33 -13.26 -5.61 0.90
N ARG A 34 -12.71 -4.47 1.33
CA ARG A 34 -13.39 -3.18 1.26
C ARG A 34 -12.39 -2.05 1.06
N ARG A 35 -12.81 -0.94 0.47
CA ARG A 35 -11.97 0.26 0.41
C ARG A 35 -11.71 0.82 1.81
N ALA A 36 -10.49 1.31 2.04
CA ALA A 36 -10.11 2.00 3.26
C ALA A 36 -10.77 3.39 3.37
N THR A 37 -10.87 3.92 4.59
CA THR A 37 -11.65 5.15 4.88
C THR A 37 -10.85 6.44 4.85
N GLY A 38 -9.53 6.36 4.66
CA GLY A 38 -8.63 7.51 4.67
C GLY A 38 -8.44 8.15 3.30
N PRO A 39 -7.57 9.17 3.20
CA PRO A 39 -7.29 9.84 1.94
C PRO A 39 -6.61 8.89 0.94
N ALA A 40 -6.84 9.14 -0.35
CA ALA A 40 -6.15 8.45 -1.43
C ALA A 40 -4.69 8.95 -1.57
N PHE A 41 -3.77 8.07 -1.93
CA PHE A 41 -2.39 8.40 -2.26
C PHE A 41 -1.86 7.60 -3.45
N SER A 42 -0.88 8.16 -4.15
CA SER A 42 -0.26 7.54 -5.32
C SER A 42 0.85 6.57 -4.90
N VAL A 43 0.79 5.36 -5.44
CA VAL A 43 1.89 4.40 -5.51
C VAL A 43 2.69 4.71 -6.76
N VAL A 44 3.98 5.02 -6.59
CA VAL A 44 4.85 5.51 -7.66
C VAL A 44 5.96 4.51 -7.92
N ASP A 45 6.25 4.26 -9.20
CA ASP A 45 7.39 3.48 -9.65
C ASP A 45 8.69 4.27 -9.35
N PRO A 46 9.60 3.73 -8.52
CA PRO A 46 10.86 4.41 -8.21
C PRO A 46 11.83 4.45 -9.40
N ALA A 47 11.63 3.67 -10.47
CA ALA A 47 12.52 3.60 -11.62
C ALA A 47 12.37 4.81 -12.57
N ASP A 48 11.15 5.31 -12.75
CA ASP A 48 10.84 6.37 -13.72
C ASP A 48 9.86 7.43 -13.19
N GLY A 49 9.34 7.28 -11.97
CA GLY A 49 8.41 8.22 -11.35
C GLY A 49 6.97 8.10 -11.84
N ARG A 50 6.63 7.10 -12.66
CA ARG A 50 5.26 6.87 -13.11
C ARG A 50 4.35 6.43 -11.96
N VAL A 51 3.10 6.89 -11.95
CA VAL A 51 2.08 6.36 -11.02
C VAL A 51 1.62 4.97 -11.47
N LEU A 52 1.77 3.99 -10.59
CA LEU A 52 1.30 2.62 -10.79
C LEU A 52 -0.17 2.47 -10.38
N GLN A 53 -0.52 3.00 -9.21
CA GLN A 53 -1.87 2.88 -8.65
C GLN A 53 -2.18 4.04 -7.70
N VAL A 54 -3.46 4.33 -7.49
CA VAL A 54 -3.95 5.18 -6.40
C VAL A 54 -4.71 4.30 -5.42
N VAL A 55 -4.35 4.36 -4.13
CA VAL A 55 -4.98 3.55 -3.07
C VAL A 55 -5.39 4.42 -1.88
N HIS A 56 -6.44 4.02 -1.16
CA HIS A 56 -6.88 4.70 0.05
C HIS A 56 -6.07 4.24 1.27
N GLN A 57 -5.64 5.20 2.10
CA GLN A 57 -4.95 4.89 3.36
C GLN A 57 -5.94 4.31 4.38
N ALA A 58 -5.53 3.26 5.08
CA ALA A 58 -6.25 2.80 6.27
C ALA A 58 -6.20 3.88 7.36
N THR A 59 -7.35 4.15 7.99
CA THR A 59 -7.41 5.00 9.18
C THR A 59 -7.28 4.16 10.45
N ALA A 60 -7.20 4.84 11.61
CA ALA A 60 -7.24 4.16 12.90
C ALA A 60 -8.51 3.29 13.06
N ALA A 61 -9.66 3.75 12.56
CA ALA A 61 -10.92 3.00 12.63
C ALA A 61 -10.86 1.70 11.79
N ASP A 62 -10.23 1.74 10.61
CA ASP A 62 -10.04 0.53 9.80
C ASP A 62 -9.13 -0.49 10.51
N VAL A 63 -8.12 -0.01 11.23
CA VAL A 63 -7.24 -0.85 12.04
C VAL A 63 -7.98 -1.43 13.24
N ASP A 64 -8.82 -0.63 13.91
CA ASP A 64 -9.64 -1.08 15.04
C ASP A 64 -10.60 -2.21 14.62
N ASP A 65 -11.27 -2.06 13.47
CA ASP A 65 -12.13 -3.09 12.89
C ASP A 65 -11.35 -4.38 12.60
N ALA A 66 -10.16 -4.26 12.00
CA ALA A 66 -9.31 -5.40 11.67
C ALA A 66 -8.83 -6.13 12.93
N VAL A 67 -8.45 -5.39 13.97
CA VAL A 67 -8.05 -5.95 15.26
C VAL A 67 -9.22 -6.64 15.95
N ALA A 68 -10.41 -6.02 15.95
CA ALA A 68 -11.61 -6.61 16.55
C ALA A 68 -11.97 -7.94 15.88
N ALA A 69 -11.98 -7.97 14.54
CA ALA A 69 -12.24 -9.19 13.78
C ALA A 69 -11.17 -10.26 14.01
N GLY A 70 -9.89 -9.87 14.02
CA GLY A 70 -8.77 -10.78 14.30
C GLY A 70 -8.84 -11.37 15.72
N ARG A 71 -9.23 -10.57 16.72
CA ARG A 71 -9.45 -11.03 18.09
C ARG A 71 -10.59 -12.04 18.18
N ALA A 72 -11.71 -11.79 17.50
CA ALA A 72 -12.84 -12.71 17.48
C ALA A 72 -12.45 -14.06 16.86
N ALA A 73 -11.78 -14.04 15.70
CA ALA A 73 -11.31 -15.25 15.04
C ALA A 73 -10.28 -16.03 15.88
N ALA A 74 -9.40 -15.34 16.62
CA ALA A 74 -8.44 -15.97 17.50
C ALA A 74 -9.09 -16.61 18.75
N ALA A 75 -10.20 -16.05 19.23
CA ALA A 75 -10.92 -16.57 20.39
C ALA A 75 -11.76 -17.83 20.07
N ASP A 76 -12.19 -17.97 18.81
CA ASP A 76 -12.95 -19.12 18.31
C ASP A 76 -12.38 -19.59 16.96
N PRO A 77 -11.22 -20.27 16.98
CA PRO A 77 -10.62 -20.81 15.78
C PRO A 77 -11.40 -22.04 15.30
N ALA A 78 -11.74 -22.06 14.01
CA ALA A 78 -12.46 -23.15 13.36
C ALA A 78 -11.68 -24.48 13.32
#